data_AF-A0A9P0G8Z9-F1
#
_entry.id   AF-A0A9P0G8Z9-F1
#
_cell.length_a   1.000
_cell.length_b   1.000
_cell.length_c   1.000
_cell.angle_alpha   90.00
_cell.angle_beta   90.00
_cell.angle_gamma   90.00
#
_symmetry.space_group_name_H-M   'P 1'
#
loop_
_entity.id
_entity.type
_entity.pdbx_description
1 polymer ?
#
loop_
_entity_poly.entity_id
_entity_poly.type
_entity_poly.pdbx_seq_one_letter_code
_entity_poly.pdbx_strand_id
1 'polypeptide(L)'
;MVFRNDVLVKIVIISAVLGSTLCQIMFPELPTQRLDSDNTQERVPLYAPNICPENQLLYPGYQEHDWVCDCGPTYIYYPPKDSCYPAYRQGPCKNGEHLIIQPGDIIPSCVKNPCEDGFARYKGTCYEMGRPNGPCRPIKEGGGIFDVNATNLVVHCLKGTDRLSLFSLPKLCTPGSKRDSNGVCRVIYN
;
A
#
# COMPACT_ATOMS: atom_id res chain seq x y z
N MET A 1 61.28 -14.25 64.70
CA MET A 1 61.87 -14.68 63.41
C MET A 1 60.72 -14.94 62.44
N VAL A 2 60.79 -14.29 61.28
CA VAL A 2 60.06 -14.57 60.00
C VAL A 2 58.53 -14.32 60.03
N PHE A 3 58.06 -13.11 59.71
CA PHE A 3 57.69 -12.59 58.36
C PHE A 3 56.52 -13.33 57.68
N ARG A 4 55.33 -12.70 57.68
CA ARG A 4 54.58 -12.37 56.45
C ARG A 4 53.58 -11.25 56.74
N ASN A 5 53.83 -10.06 56.18
CA ASN A 5 52.99 -8.87 56.33
C ASN A 5 51.77 -8.95 55.42
N ASP A 6 50.62 -8.62 56.00
CA ASP A 6 49.33 -8.37 55.37
C ASP A 6 49.40 -7.15 54.42
N VAL A 7 49.00 -7.35 53.17
CA VAL A 7 48.89 -6.28 52.17
C VAL A 7 47.43 -5.84 52.06
N LEU A 8 47.20 -4.62 52.55
CA LEU A 8 46.17 -3.63 52.22
C LEU A 8 44.85 -4.11 51.57
N VAL A 9 43.79 -4.06 52.39
CA VAL A 9 42.42 -3.78 51.96
C VAL A 9 42.29 -2.26 51.77
N LYS A 10 41.77 -1.79 50.62
CA LYS A 10 40.58 -0.91 50.54
C LYS A 10 40.27 -0.38 49.11
N ILE A 11 39.11 -0.85 48.62
CA ILE A 11 38.04 -0.11 47.94
C ILE A 11 38.30 0.31 46.47
N VAL A 12 37.86 -0.59 45.57
CA VAL A 12 37.51 -0.25 44.17
C VAL A 12 36.12 0.38 44.17
N ILE A 13 36.01 1.61 43.68
CA ILE A 13 34.72 2.27 43.44
C ILE A 13 34.13 1.66 42.17
N ILE A 14 33.10 0.83 42.32
CA ILE A 14 32.27 0.35 41.21
C ILE A 14 31.16 1.37 41.01
N SER A 15 31.33 2.26 40.03
CA SER A 15 30.24 3.12 39.54
C SER A 15 29.31 2.26 38.69
N ALA A 16 28.22 1.76 39.29
CA ALA A 16 27.11 1.18 38.54
C ALA A 16 26.37 2.30 37.80
N VAL A 17 26.61 2.45 36.50
CA VAL A 17 25.71 3.20 35.62
C VAL A 17 24.78 2.20 34.95
N LEU A 18 23.63 2.00 35.59
CA LEU A 18 22.43 1.49 34.97
C LEU A 18 21.95 2.54 33.95
N GLY A 19 22.16 2.27 32.66
CA GLY A 19 21.65 3.04 31.54
C GLY A 19 21.01 2.11 30.53
N SER A 20 19.77 1.71 30.79
CA SER A 20 18.90 1.04 29.82
C SER A 20 18.32 2.06 28.84
N THR A 21 18.06 1.59 27.60
CA THR A 21 17.32 2.24 26.49
C THR A 21 18.10 3.34 25.77
N LEU A 22 18.24 3.37 24.44
CA LEU A 22 17.41 2.82 23.37
C LEU A 22 18.23 1.90 22.45
N CYS A 23 17.69 0.73 22.15
CA CYS A 23 17.97 0.11 20.86
C CYS A 23 17.43 1.09 19.80
N GLN A 24 18.30 1.85 19.14
CA GLN A 24 17.89 2.52 17.92
C GLN A 24 17.64 1.40 16.92
N ILE A 25 16.37 1.05 16.74
CA ILE A 25 15.95 0.19 15.64
C ILE A 25 16.17 1.03 14.38
N MET A 26 17.39 1.01 13.87
CA MET A 26 17.71 1.48 12.54
C MET A 26 17.20 0.41 11.60
N PHE A 27 15.95 0.58 11.15
CA PHE A 27 15.45 -0.21 10.04
C PHE A 27 16.38 0.08 8.85
N PRO A 28 17.01 -0.94 8.23
CA PRO A 28 17.80 -0.71 7.04
C PRO A 28 16.90 -0.05 6.00
N GLU A 29 17.29 1.12 5.49
CA GLU A 29 16.66 1.73 4.33
C GLU A 29 16.64 0.67 3.24
N LEU A 30 15.46 0.24 2.81
CA LEU A 30 15.37 -0.62 1.65
C LEU A 30 15.98 0.18 0.48
N PRO A 31 16.83 -0.42 -0.36
CA PRO A 31 17.60 0.30 -1.40
C PRO A 31 16.79 1.18 -2.35
N THR A 32 15.46 1.04 -2.37
CA THR A 32 14.51 1.78 -3.22
C THR A 32 13.88 3.02 -2.56
N GLN A 33 14.16 3.31 -1.28
CA GLN A 33 13.43 4.32 -0.50
C GLN A 33 14.05 5.73 -0.47
N ARG A 34 15.03 6.03 -1.33
CA ARG A 34 15.69 7.36 -1.31
C ARG A 34 14.82 8.40 -1.99
N LEU A 35 14.32 9.34 -1.19
CA LEU A 35 13.65 10.57 -1.66
C LEU A 35 14.57 11.44 -2.54
N ASP A 36 15.89 11.27 -2.37
CA ASP A 36 16.96 12.06 -2.98
C ASP A 36 17.60 11.35 -4.19
N SER A 37 16.94 10.34 -4.76
CA SER A 37 17.46 9.64 -5.94
C SER A 37 17.21 10.47 -7.20
N ASP A 38 18.30 10.86 -7.88
CA ASP A 38 18.30 11.43 -9.23
C ASP A 38 17.69 10.45 -10.27
N ASN A 39 17.72 9.15 -9.99
CA ASN A 39 17.17 8.13 -10.89
C ASN A 39 15.66 7.93 -10.66
N THR A 40 14.85 8.46 -11.57
CA THR A 40 13.38 8.32 -11.52
C THR A 40 12.87 6.89 -11.61
N GLN A 41 13.63 5.94 -12.15
CA GLN A 41 13.23 4.53 -12.25
C GLN A 41 13.41 3.74 -10.96
N GLU A 42 14.20 4.24 -10.01
CA GLU A 42 14.45 3.56 -8.72
C GLU A 42 13.52 4.03 -7.60
N ARG A 43 12.80 5.14 -7.82
CA ARG A 43 11.87 5.71 -6.84
C ARG A 43 10.58 4.88 -6.79
N VAL A 44 10.15 4.54 -5.58
CA VAL A 44 8.88 3.83 -5.32
C VAL A 44 7.87 4.74 -4.60
N PRO A 45 6.56 4.48 -4.71
CA PRO A 45 5.56 5.24 -3.97
C PRO A 45 5.72 5.05 -2.46
N LEU A 46 5.57 6.14 -1.71
CA LEU A 46 5.79 6.18 -0.28
C LEU A 46 4.49 6.48 0.47
N TYR A 47 4.31 5.83 1.61
CA TYR A 47 3.27 6.21 2.55
C TYR A 47 3.70 7.47 3.32
N ALA A 48 3.01 8.58 3.08
CA ALA A 48 3.34 9.88 3.64
C ALA A 48 2.08 10.60 4.15
N PRO A 49 1.50 10.17 5.29
CA PRO A 49 0.18 10.64 5.76
C PRO A 49 0.15 12.12 6.17
N ASN A 50 1.32 12.73 6.42
CA ASN A 50 1.42 14.16 6.72
C ASN A 50 1.60 15.03 5.46
N ILE A 51 1.73 14.40 4.29
CA ILE A 51 1.97 15.07 3.00
C ILE A 51 0.79 14.82 2.06
N CYS A 52 0.39 13.56 1.92
CA CYS A 52 -0.71 13.16 1.05
C CYS A 52 -2.01 12.94 1.83
N PRO A 53 -3.17 13.25 1.22
CA PRO A 53 -4.47 12.95 1.78
C PRO A 53 -4.68 11.45 2.05
N GLU A 54 -5.76 11.12 2.77
CA GLU A 54 -6.16 9.74 2.99
C GLU A 54 -6.30 8.97 1.67
N ASN A 55 -5.92 7.69 1.71
CA ASN A 55 -5.97 6.76 0.57
C ASN A 55 -5.07 7.14 -0.61
N GLN A 56 -4.11 8.05 -0.41
CA GLN A 56 -3.10 8.42 -1.40
C GLN A 56 -1.70 8.02 -0.94
N LEU A 57 -0.81 7.83 -1.90
CA LEU A 57 0.62 7.65 -1.69
C LEU A 57 1.38 8.78 -2.40
N LEU A 58 2.60 9.03 -1.95
CA LEU A 58 3.50 9.98 -2.59
C LEU A 58 4.26 9.24 -3.70
N TYR A 59 3.88 9.48 -4.95
CA TYR A 59 4.48 8.91 -6.15
C TYR A 59 5.61 9.80 -6.69
N PRO A 60 6.66 9.20 -7.29
CA PRO A 60 7.66 9.99 -8.00
C PRO A 60 7.04 10.69 -9.22
N GLY A 61 7.20 12.00 -9.32
CA GLY A 61 6.80 12.77 -10.50
C GLY A 61 7.73 12.57 -11.71
N TYR A 62 7.44 13.29 -12.79
CA TYR A 62 8.14 13.13 -14.07
C TYR A 62 9.56 13.71 -14.04
N GLN A 63 9.74 14.82 -13.33
CA GLN A 63 11.05 15.46 -13.18
C GLN A 63 11.85 14.80 -12.05
N GLU A 64 13.16 15.01 -12.11
CA GLU A 64 14.08 14.72 -11.01
C GLU A 64 13.57 15.41 -9.74
N HIS A 65 13.44 14.66 -8.64
CA HIS A 65 12.91 15.14 -7.36
C HIS A 65 11.44 15.61 -7.32
N ASP A 66 10.67 15.51 -8.41
CA ASP A 66 9.24 15.82 -8.38
C ASP A 66 8.48 14.69 -7.64
N TRP A 67 7.47 15.04 -6.86
CA TRP A 67 6.65 14.09 -6.12
C TRP A 67 5.18 14.53 -6.16
N VAL A 68 4.29 13.59 -6.44
CA VAL A 68 2.86 13.85 -6.59
C VAL A 68 2.06 12.87 -5.74
N CYS A 69 1.02 13.36 -5.08
CA CYS A 69 0.08 12.48 -4.41
C CYS A 69 -0.90 11.91 -5.43
N ASP A 70 -1.07 10.58 -5.42
CA ASP A 70 -2.05 9.87 -6.25
C ASP A 70 -2.68 8.73 -5.45
N CYS A 71 -3.83 8.25 -5.90
CA CYS A 71 -4.55 7.17 -5.25
C CYS A 71 -3.67 5.94 -5.07
N GLY A 72 -3.73 5.36 -3.87
CA GLY A 72 -3.05 4.12 -3.59
C GLY A 72 -3.53 2.99 -4.49
N PRO A 73 -2.78 1.87 -4.55
CA PRO A 73 -3.20 0.68 -5.30
C PRO A 73 -4.61 0.25 -4.90
N THR A 74 -5.44 -0.11 -5.88
CA THR A 74 -6.86 -0.51 -5.71
C THR A 74 -7.83 0.61 -5.29
N TYR A 75 -7.37 1.86 -5.20
CA TYR A 75 -8.22 3.02 -4.97
C TYR A 75 -8.54 3.77 -6.28
N ILE A 76 -9.71 4.38 -6.32
CA ILE A 76 -10.28 5.12 -7.45
C ILE A 76 -10.42 6.58 -7.06
N TYR A 77 -9.87 7.47 -7.88
CA TYR A 77 -10.09 8.92 -7.73
C TYR A 77 -11.52 9.27 -8.15
N TYR A 78 -12.30 9.87 -7.25
CA TYR A 78 -13.67 10.33 -7.48
C TYR A 78 -13.71 11.87 -7.57
N PRO A 79 -13.79 12.43 -8.80
CA PRO A 79 -13.65 13.88 -9.01
C PRO A 79 -14.60 14.77 -8.21
N PRO A 80 -15.90 14.44 -8.02
CA PRO A 80 -16.82 15.32 -7.28
C PRO A 80 -16.44 15.58 -5.82
N LYS A 81 -15.57 14.75 -5.23
CA LYS A 81 -15.09 14.93 -3.85
C LYS A 81 -13.58 15.14 -3.75
N ASP A 82 -12.89 15.20 -4.89
CA ASP A 82 -11.43 15.33 -4.96
C ASP A 82 -10.71 14.34 -4.00
N SER A 83 -11.13 13.07 -4.01
CA SER A 83 -10.71 12.07 -3.02
C SER A 83 -10.62 10.68 -3.61
N CYS A 84 -9.82 9.82 -2.99
CA CYS A 84 -9.61 8.43 -3.39
C CYS A 84 -10.45 7.48 -2.52
N TYR A 85 -11.13 6.53 -3.17
CA TYR A 85 -11.99 5.55 -2.51
C TYR A 85 -11.66 4.13 -2.95
N PRO A 86 -11.76 3.13 -2.07
CA PRO A 86 -11.46 1.74 -2.43
C PRO A 86 -12.44 1.25 -3.50
N ALA A 87 -11.91 0.61 -4.54
CA ALA A 87 -12.73 -0.01 -5.58
C ALA A 87 -13.60 -1.14 -5.00
N TYR A 88 -14.77 -1.36 -5.60
CA TYR A 88 -15.75 -2.36 -5.14
C TYR A 88 -16.20 -2.18 -3.68
N ARG A 89 -16.14 -0.96 -3.16
CA ARG A 89 -16.74 -0.57 -1.88
C ARG A 89 -17.76 0.53 -2.09
N GLN A 90 -18.59 0.77 -1.09
CA GLN A 90 -19.59 1.84 -1.15
C GLN A 90 -18.97 3.20 -1.48
N GLY A 91 -17.94 3.61 -0.74
CA GLY A 91 -17.27 4.89 -0.94
C GLY A 91 -18.25 6.07 -0.97
N PRO A 92 -18.24 6.92 -2.02
CA PRO A 92 -19.14 8.06 -2.13
C PRO A 92 -20.53 7.71 -2.68
N CYS A 93 -20.77 6.45 -3.05
CA CYS A 93 -22.03 5.99 -3.63
C CYS A 93 -23.14 5.85 -2.60
N LYS A 94 -24.38 5.69 -3.07
CA LYS A 94 -25.53 5.46 -2.20
C LYS A 94 -25.44 4.07 -1.56
N ASN A 95 -26.22 3.87 -0.50
CA ASN A 95 -26.32 2.55 0.12
C ASN A 95 -26.79 1.50 -0.92
N GLY A 96 -26.11 0.36 -0.97
CA GLY A 96 -26.34 -0.68 -1.96
C GLY A 96 -25.68 -0.44 -3.33
N GLU A 97 -24.83 0.57 -3.48
CA GLU A 97 -24.02 0.81 -4.68
C GLU A 97 -22.53 0.76 -4.35
N HIS A 98 -21.72 0.30 -5.30
CA HIS A 98 -20.26 0.28 -5.22
C HIS A 98 -19.62 1.18 -6.28
N LEU A 99 -18.50 1.78 -5.91
CA LEU A 99 -17.66 2.54 -6.83
C LEU A 99 -16.78 1.58 -7.64
N ILE A 100 -16.90 1.62 -8.96
CA ILE A 100 -16.08 0.84 -9.89
C ILE A 100 -15.62 1.69 -11.09
N ILE A 101 -14.63 1.20 -11.82
CA ILE A 101 -14.35 1.60 -13.20
C ILE A 101 -14.69 0.38 -14.07
N GLN A 102 -15.63 0.52 -15.01
CA GLN A 102 -15.97 -0.60 -15.87
C GLN A 102 -14.84 -0.91 -16.86
N PRO A 103 -14.73 -2.15 -17.34
CA PRO A 103 -13.80 -2.48 -18.40
C PRO A 103 -13.96 -1.59 -19.64
N GLY A 104 -12.93 -0.81 -20.00
CA GLY A 104 -12.88 0.14 -21.11
C GLY A 104 -13.09 1.59 -20.70
N ASP A 105 -13.61 1.83 -19.48
CA ASP A 105 -13.93 3.16 -19.01
C ASP A 105 -12.75 3.83 -18.29
N ILE A 106 -12.84 5.16 -18.20
CA ILE A 106 -11.93 6.03 -17.44
C ILE A 106 -12.64 6.82 -16.34
N ILE A 107 -13.97 6.92 -16.43
CA ILE A 107 -14.81 7.64 -15.47
C ILE A 107 -15.39 6.63 -14.49
N PRO A 108 -15.17 6.80 -13.18
CA PRO A 108 -15.75 5.90 -12.20
C PRO A 108 -17.25 6.08 -12.10
N SER A 109 -17.95 4.98 -11.87
CA SER A 109 -19.40 4.94 -11.78
C SER A 109 -19.85 4.21 -10.51
N CYS A 110 -20.94 4.69 -9.92
CA CYS A 110 -21.65 3.97 -8.88
C CYS A 110 -22.59 2.96 -9.53
N VAL A 111 -22.38 1.68 -9.22
CA VAL A 111 -23.20 0.59 -9.75
C VAL A 111 -23.87 -0.16 -8.63
N LYS A 112 -25.09 -0.65 -8.86
CA LYS A 112 -25.81 -1.44 -7.87
C LYS A 112 -24.98 -2.68 -7.50
N ASN A 113 -24.67 -2.82 -6.22
CA ASN A 113 -23.99 -3.99 -5.69
C ASN A 113 -25.03 -5.09 -5.42
N PRO A 114 -24.94 -6.26 -6.07
CA PRO A 114 -25.77 -7.41 -5.74
C PRO A 114 -25.35 -8.10 -4.43
N CYS A 115 -24.21 -7.71 -3.85
CA CYS A 115 -23.65 -8.25 -2.61
C CYS A 115 -23.74 -7.22 -1.47
N GLU A 116 -23.25 -7.58 -0.28
CA GLU A 116 -23.06 -6.62 0.82
C GLU A 116 -21.73 -5.86 0.66
N ASP A 117 -21.57 -4.74 1.37
CA ASP A 117 -20.31 -3.99 1.35
C ASP A 117 -19.16 -4.86 1.91
N GLY A 118 -18.04 -4.89 1.21
CA GLY A 118 -16.93 -5.81 1.48
C GLY A 118 -17.04 -7.18 0.82
N PHE A 119 -18.14 -7.44 0.10
CA PHE A 119 -18.28 -8.59 -0.79
C PHE A 119 -18.28 -8.14 -2.25
N ALA A 120 -17.76 -9.00 -3.13
CA ALA A 120 -17.86 -8.81 -4.57
C ALA A 120 -18.33 -10.08 -5.26
N ARG A 121 -19.04 -9.89 -6.38
CA ARG A 121 -19.58 -10.99 -7.18
C ARG A 121 -18.51 -11.60 -8.05
N TYR A 122 -18.31 -12.90 -7.94
CA TYR A 122 -17.39 -13.68 -8.77
C TYR A 122 -18.09 -14.96 -9.24
N LYS A 123 -18.13 -15.18 -10.57
CA LYS A 123 -18.84 -16.31 -11.20
C LYS A 123 -20.27 -16.52 -10.70
N GLY A 124 -20.98 -15.43 -10.43
CA GLY A 124 -22.38 -15.45 -10.00
C GLY A 124 -22.60 -15.38 -8.48
N THR A 125 -21.59 -15.69 -7.67
CA THR A 125 -21.68 -15.80 -6.20
C THR A 125 -20.93 -14.64 -5.51
N CYS A 126 -21.43 -14.19 -4.37
CA CYS A 126 -20.76 -13.16 -3.55
C CYS A 126 -19.68 -13.79 -2.67
N TYR A 127 -18.48 -13.21 -2.68
CA TYR A 127 -17.37 -13.62 -1.83
C TYR A 127 -16.79 -12.42 -1.10
N GLU A 128 -16.37 -12.63 0.14
CA GLU A 128 -15.70 -11.60 0.96
C GLU A 128 -14.35 -11.25 0.33
N MET A 129 -14.08 -9.96 0.19
CA MET A 129 -12.81 -9.46 -0.36
C MET A 129 -11.73 -9.37 0.72
N GLY A 130 -10.47 -9.51 0.32
CA GLY A 130 -9.31 -9.25 1.18
C GLY A 130 -9.00 -10.37 2.20
N ARG A 131 -9.67 -11.52 2.10
CA ARG A 131 -9.34 -12.72 2.89
C ARG A 131 -8.78 -13.85 2.02
N PRO A 132 -7.88 -14.68 2.57
CA PRO A 132 -7.52 -15.94 1.93
C PRO A 132 -8.73 -16.86 1.91
N ASN A 133 -8.80 -17.72 0.89
CA ASN A 133 -9.94 -18.59 0.60
C ASN A 133 -11.15 -17.82 0.01
N GLY A 134 -12.26 -18.53 -0.23
CA GLY A 134 -13.39 -18.02 -1.03
C GLY A 134 -13.42 -18.69 -2.40
N PRO A 135 -13.43 -17.94 -3.52
CA PRO A 135 -13.43 -18.53 -4.86
C PRO A 135 -12.04 -19.01 -5.31
N CYS A 136 -11.00 -18.72 -4.54
CA CYS A 136 -9.61 -18.94 -4.90
C CYS A 136 -9.11 -20.28 -4.38
N ARG A 137 -8.18 -20.89 -5.13
CA ARG A 137 -7.46 -22.09 -4.69
C ARG A 137 -6.66 -21.80 -3.41
N PRO A 138 -6.31 -22.82 -2.62
CA PRO A 138 -5.39 -22.67 -1.52
C PRO A 138 -4.07 -22.04 -1.98
N ILE A 139 -3.46 -21.21 -1.13
CA ILE A 139 -2.16 -20.55 -1.40
C ILE A 139 -1.08 -21.58 -1.77
N LYS A 140 -1.05 -22.74 -1.10
CA LYS A 140 -0.10 -23.83 -1.36
C LYS A 140 -0.21 -24.42 -2.77
N GLU A 141 -1.35 -24.25 -3.43
CA GLU A 141 -1.64 -24.75 -4.78
C GLU A 141 -1.55 -23.62 -5.84
N GLY A 142 -0.94 -22.48 -5.48
CA GLY A 142 -0.78 -21.33 -6.35
C GLY A 142 -2.02 -20.43 -6.44
N GLY A 143 -2.96 -20.55 -5.50
CA GLY A 143 -4.04 -19.59 -5.31
C GLY A 143 -3.64 -18.42 -4.39
N GLY A 144 -4.62 -17.87 -3.68
CA GLY A 144 -4.38 -16.71 -2.80
C GLY A 144 -5.66 -16.01 -2.36
N ILE A 145 -5.64 -14.68 -2.44
CA ILE A 145 -6.68 -13.80 -1.88
C ILE A 145 -7.64 -13.36 -2.99
N PHE A 146 -8.93 -13.37 -2.71
CA PHE A 146 -9.92 -12.76 -3.59
C PHE A 146 -9.97 -11.26 -3.33
N ASP A 147 -9.52 -10.46 -4.29
CA ASP A 147 -9.44 -9.01 -4.12
C ASP A 147 -9.36 -8.24 -5.46
N VAL A 148 -9.37 -6.92 -5.37
CA VAL A 148 -9.19 -6.03 -6.52
C VAL A 148 -7.75 -6.10 -7.03
N ASN A 149 -7.58 -6.39 -8.32
CA ASN A 149 -6.29 -6.31 -8.98
C ASN A 149 -5.93 -4.83 -9.24
N ALA A 150 -4.77 -4.40 -8.74
CA ALA A 150 -4.34 -3.00 -8.80
C ALA A 150 -4.10 -2.46 -10.23
N THR A 151 -3.89 -3.32 -11.22
CA THR A 151 -3.59 -2.91 -12.60
C THR A 151 -4.85 -2.59 -13.39
N ASN A 152 -5.89 -3.41 -13.25
CA ASN A 152 -7.12 -3.31 -14.03
C ASN A 152 -8.35 -2.90 -13.20
N LEU A 153 -8.20 -2.78 -11.88
CA LEU A 153 -9.26 -2.44 -10.93
C LEU A 153 -10.47 -3.39 -11.02
N VAL A 154 -10.24 -4.66 -11.35
CA VAL A 154 -11.25 -5.72 -11.37
C VAL A 154 -10.96 -6.75 -10.28
N VAL A 155 -12.01 -7.31 -9.67
CA VAL A 155 -11.87 -8.39 -8.69
C VAL A 155 -11.35 -9.69 -9.33
N HIS A 156 -10.34 -10.30 -8.72
CA HIS A 156 -9.72 -11.53 -9.20
C HIS A 156 -9.13 -12.34 -8.03
N CYS A 157 -8.78 -13.60 -8.29
CA CYS A 157 -7.93 -14.37 -7.40
C CYS A 157 -6.47 -13.94 -7.58
N LEU A 158 -5.94 -13.23 -6.59
CA LEU A 158 -4.59 -12.72 -6.58
C LEU A 158 -3.68 -13.75 -5.90
N LYS A 159 -2.47 -13.95 -6.44
CA LYS A 159 -1.52 -14.93 -5.90
C LYS A 159 -0.81 -14.38 -4.67
N GLY A 160 -0.63 -15.20 -3.64
CA GLY A 160 0.10 -14.84 -2.42
C GLY A 160 -0.81 -14.58 -1.22
N THR A 161 -0.18 -14.15 -0.12
CA THR A 161 -0.80 -14.00 1.22
C THR A 161 -0.95 -12.58 1.68
N ASP A 162 -0.32 -11.63 0.98
CA ASP A 162 -0.26 -10.24 1.42
C ASP A 162 -0.69 -9.31 0.29
N ARG A 163 -1.55 -8.35 0.63
CA ARG A 163 -1.95 -7.24 -0.25
C ARG A 163 -0.72 -6.49 -0.76
N LEU A 164 0.36 -6.45 0.02
CA LEU A 164 1.62 -5.81 -0.38
C LEU A 164 2.45 -6.60 -1.39
N SER A 165 2.33 -7.93 -1.43
CA SER A 165 3.03 -8.77 -2.42
C SER A 165 2.46 -8.63 -3.83
N LEU A 166 1.32 -7.94 -3.98
CA LEU A 166 0.62 -7.71 -5.23
C LEU A 166 1.10 -6.45 -5.95
N PHE A 167 2.06 -5.74 -5.35
CA PHE A 167 2.64 -4.51 -5.87
C PHE A 167 3.78 -4.78 -6.85
N SER A 168 3.47 -5.39 -8.00
CA SER A 168 4.19 -4.97 -9.21
C SER A 168 3.64 -3.60 -9.57
N LEU A 169 4.27 -2.55 -9.03
CA LEU A 169 3.87 -1.16 -9.23
C LEU A 169 3.66 -0.88 -10.73
N PRO A 170 2.43 -0.58 -11.19
CA PRO A 170 2.16 -0.40 -12.60
C PRO A 170 2.72 0.94 -13.09
N LYS A 171 3.16 0.99 -14.36
CA LYS A 171 3.76 2.16 -15.04
C LYS A 171 3.04 3.45 -14.66
N LEU A 172 3.74 4.43 -14.08
CA LEU A 172 3.14 5.71 -13.67
C LEU A 172 2.38 6.39 -14.81
N CYS A 173 1.24 6.99 -14.47
CA CYS A 173 0.45 7.79 -15.39
C CYS A 173 0.96 9.24 -15.41
N THR A 174 0.84 9.91 -16.56
CA THR A 174 1.21 11.33 -16.67
C THR A 174 0.21 12.19 -15.88
N PRO A 175 0.64 13.32 -15.31
CA PRO A 175 -0.26 14.25 -14.62
C PRO A 175 -1.48 14.61 -15.49
N GLY A 176 -2.68 14.62 -14.88
CA GLY A 176 -3.94 14.85 -15.59
C GLY A 176 -4.48 13.65 -16.38
N SER A 177 -3.82 12.49 -16.31
CA SER A 177 -4.30 11.24 -16.89
C SER A 177 -4.73 10.23 -15.81
N LYS A 178 -5.71 9.40 -16.13
CA LYS A 178 -6.13 8.26 -15.30
C LYS A 178 -5.86 6.95 -16.00
N ARG A 179 -5.51 5.92 -15.21
CA ARG A 179 -5.42 4.54 -15.69
C ARG A 179 -6.82 4.02 -16.01
N ASP A 180 -7.03 3.57 -17.24
CA ASP A 180 -8.21 2.81 -17.63
C ASP A 180 -8.17 1.39 -17.05
N SER A 181 -9.28 0.67 -17.14
CA SER A 181 -9.35 -0.73 -16.69
C SER A 181 -8.40 -1.69 -17.41
N ASN A 182 -7.82 -1.30 -18.55
CA ASN A 182 -6.86 -2.11 -19.28
C ASN A 182 -5.42 -1.84 -18.82
N GLY A 183 -5.27 -0.98 -17.81
CA GLY A 183 -3.98 -0.58 -17.26
C GLY A 183 -3.32 0.57 -18.03
N VAL A 184 -4.00 1.20 -18.99
CA VAL A 184 -3.46 2.24 -19.89
C VAL A 184 -3.83 3.63 -19.37
N CYS A 185 -2.84 4.52 -19.26
CA CYS A 185 -3.07 5.91 -18.82
C CYS A 185 -3.70 6.74 -19.95
N ARG A 186 -4.80 7.45 -19.66
CA ARG A 186 -5.54 8.30 -20.59
C ARG A 186 -5.83 9.67 -20.00
N VAL A 187 -5.60 10.73 -20.78
CA VAL A 187 -5.91 12.11 -20.39
C VAL A 187 -7.42 12.33 -20.38
N ILE A 188 -7.95 12.94 -19.32
CA ILE A 188 -9.37 13.34 -19.26
C ILE A 188 -9.45 14.78 -19.76
N TYR A 189 -9.91 14.96 -21.01
CA TYR A 189 -10.27 16.29 -21.50
C TYR A 189 -11.64 16.66 -20.92
N ASN A 190 -11.69 17.80 -20.23
CA ASN A 190 -12.92 18.43 -19.77
C ASN A 190 -13.47 19.34 -20.87
#